data_AF-A0A934Q7M9-F1
#
_entry.id   AF-A0A934Q7M9-F1
#
_cell.length_a   1.000
_cell.length_b   1.000
_cell.length_c   1.000
_cell.angle_alpha   90.00
_cell.angle_beta   90.00
_cell.angle_gamma   90.00
#
_symmetry.space_group_name_H-M   'P 1'
#
loop_
_entity.id
_entity.type
_entity.pdbx_description
1 polymer ?
#
loop_
_entity_poly.entity_id
_entity_poly.type
_entity_poly.pdbx_seq_one_letter_code
_entity_poly.pdbx_strand_id
1 'polypeptide(L)'
;TPSIGTVGDSYDNALAETVNGYYKAELVRGPARTGPWKTVEDLELATLGWVHWHNTQRLHGYLGDVPLAEFENAFYAIPNDHNLLVGIK
;
A
#
# COMPACT_ATOMS: atom_id res chain seq x y z
N THR A 1 14.60 -6.46 -10.72
CA THR A 1 14.46 -7.09 -9.39
C THR A 1 13.58 -8.31 -9.56
N PRO A 2 13.94 -9.49 -9.05
CA PRO A 2 13.09 -10.66 -9.25
C PRO A 2 11.83 -10.52 -8.38
N SER A 3 10.72 -11.02 -8.92
CA SER A 3 9.46 -11.23 -8.22
C SER A 3 9.70 -12.07 -6.96
N ILE A 4 9.04 -11.76 -5.84
CA ILE A 4 8.94 -12.68 -4.70
C ILE A 4 7.97 -13.81 -5.09
N GLY A 5 8.54 -14.94 -5.51
CA GLY A 5 7.80 -16.15 -5.89
C GLY A 5 8.59 -17.07 -6.82
N THR A 6 8.17 -18.33 -6.96
CA THR A 6 8.72 -19.24 -7.99
C THR A 6 8.31 -18.75 -9.38
N VAL A 7 8.97 -19.22 -10.45
CA VAL A 7 8.62 -18.82 -11.84
C VAL A 7 7.13 -19.10 -12.09
N GLY A 8 6.35 -18.03 -12.28
CA GLY A 8 4.89 -18.10 -12.45
C GLY A 8 4.07 -17.51 -11.30
N ASP A 9 4.70 -17.23 -10.15
CA ASP A 9 4.07 -16.58 -9.01
C ASP A 9 4.27 -15.05 -9.10
N SER A 10 3.16 -14.32 -9.18
CA SER A 10 3.12 -12.87 -9.41
C SER A 10 2.70 -12.08 -8.17
N TYR A 11 2.95 -12.60 -6.96
CA TYR A 11 2.41 -12.04 -5.71
C TYR A 11 2.75 -10.57 -5.50
N ASP A 12 4.01 -10.18 -5.71
CA ASP A 12 4.43 -8.79 -5.55
C ASP A 12 3.92 -7.90 -6.70
N ASN A 13 3.86 -8.42 -7.92
CA ASN A 13 3.31 -7.72 -9.08
C ASN A 13 1.81 -7.45 -8.91
N ALA A 14 1.03 -8.43 -8.46
CA ALA A 14 -0.40 -8.29 -8.23
C ALA A 14 -0.70 -7.27 -7.11
N LEU A 15 0.11 -7.28 -6.04
CA LEU A 15 0.02 -6.28 -4.98
C LEU A 15 0.34 -4.87 -5.51
N ALA A 16 1.47 -4.72 -6.22
CA ALA A 16 1.87 -3.44 -6.79
C ALA A 16 0.84 -2.91 -7.81
N GLU A 17 0.30 -3.79 -8.66
CA GLU A 17 -0.76 -3.47 -9.61
C GLU A 17 -2.03 -2.99 -8.90
N THR A 18 -2.42 -3.66 -7.80
CA THR A 18 -3.59 -3.27 -7.01
C THR A 18 -3.41 -1.89 -6.39
N VAL A 19 -2.26 -1.63 -5.75
CA VAL A 19 -1.94 -0.33 -5.14
C VAL A 19 -1.92 0.77 -6.21
N ASN A 20 -1.28 0.53 -7.35
CA ASN A 20 -1.26 1.48 -8.47
C ASN A 20 -2.66 1.70 -9.08
N GLY A 21 -3.51 0.67 -9.06
CA GLY A 21 -4.92 0.74 -9.42
C GLY A 21 -5.69 1.72 -8.53
N TYR A 22 -5.56 1.57 -7.20
CA TYR A 22 -6.17 2.48 -6.24
C TYR A 22 -5.66 3.91 -6.40
N TYR A 23 -4.35 4.11 -6.47
CA TYR A 23 -3.75 5.43 -6.70
C TYR A 23 -4.37 6.13 -7.92
N LYS A 24 -4.48 5.43 -9.05
CA LYS A 24 -5.06 6.00 -10.27
C LYS A 24 -6.57 6.24 -10.15
N ALA A 25 -7.29 5.36 -9.46
CA ALA A 25 -8.74 5.44 -9.31
C ALA A 25 -9.17 6.50 -8.30
N GLU A 26 -8.42 6.70 -7.21
CA GLU A 26 -8.75 7.60 -6.10
C GLU A 26 -8.16 9.00 -6.32
N LEU A 27 -6.87 9.09 -6.69
CA LEU A 27 -6.18 10.37 -6.84
C LEU A 27 -6.24 10.91 -8.26
N VAL A 28 -5.83 10.12 -9.26
CA VAL A 28 -5.62 10.65 -10.63
C VAL A 28 -6.95 10.92 -11.35
N ARG A 29 -7.96 10.07 -11.11
CA ARG A 29 -9.28 10.14 -11.74
C ARG A 29 -10.43 10.29 -10.75
N GLY A 30 -10.16 10.11 -9.46
CA GLY A 30 -11.17 9.91 -8.43
C GLY A 30 -11.56 11.16 -7.68
N PRO A 31 -12.27 10.98 -6.55
CA PRO A 31 -12.85 12.07 -5.78
C PRO A 31 -11.82 13.00 -5.13
N ALA A 32 -10.58 12.52 -4.91
CA ALA A 32 -9.51 13.36 -4.36
C ALA A 32 -8.97 14.37 -5.40
N ARG A 33 -9.34 14.23 -6.68
CA ARG A 33 -8.97 15.16 -7.73
C ARG A 33 -9.82 16.42 -7.66
N THR A 34 -9.18 17.55 -7.36
CA THR A 34 -9.83 18.86 -7.23
C THR A 34 -10.02 19.61 -8.55
N GLY A 35 -9.43 19.13 -9.65
CA GLY A 35 -9.54 19.72 -10.99
C GLY A 35 -8.56 19.09 -11.98
N PRO A 36 -8.45 19.60 -13.21
CA PRO A 36 -7.37 19.22 -14.12
C PRO A 36 -6.00 19.46 -13.51
N TRP A 37 -5.10 18.48 -13.63
CA TRP A 37 -3.69 18.66 -13.29
C TRP A 37 -3.08 19.70 -14.22
N LYS A 38 -2.48 20.75 -13.66
CA LYS A 38 -1.91 21.85 -14.45
C LYS A 38 -0.43 21.60 -14.72
N THR A 39 0.28 21.03 -13.74
CA THR A 39 1.70 20.71 -13.84
C THR A 39 2.00 19.32 -13.28
N VAL A 40 3.22 18.83 -13.50
CA VAL A 40 3.70 17.57 -12.92
C VAL A 40 3.90 17.74 -11.42
N GLU A 41 4.41 18.90 -10.99
CA GLU A 41 4.65 19.24 -9.59
C GLU A 41 3.37 19.21 -8.75
N ASP A 42 2.24 19.67 -9.31
CA ASP A 42 0.92 19.58 -8.66
C ASP A 42 0.54 18.12 -8.39
N LEU A 43 0.79 17.23 -9.36
CA LEU A 43 0.51 15.81 -9.25
C LEU A 43 1.46 15.13 -8.26
N GLU A 44 2.74 15.49 -8.26
CA GLU A 44 3.73 14.97 -7.31
C GLU A 44 3.36 15.34 -5.87
N LEU A 45 2.99 16.60 -5.62
CA LEU A 45 2.56 17.03 -4.29
C LEU A 45 1.30 16.29 -3.85
N ALA A 46 0.31 16.15 -4.74
CA ALA A 46 -0.89 15.38 -4.44
C ALA A 46 -0.59 13.90 -4.20
N THR A 47 0.41 13.34 -4.90
CA THR A 47 0.88 11.96 -4.71
C THR A 47 1.48 11.76 -3.34
N LEU A 48 2.33 12.70 -2.87
CA LEU A 48 2.89 12.66 -1.52
C LEU A 48 1.78 12.68 -0.46
N GLY A 49 0.76 13.53 -0.66
CA GLY A 49 -0.42 13.57 0.20
C GLY A 49 -1.20 12.25 0.20
N TRP A 50 -1.43 11.66 -0.98
CA TRP A 50 -2.13 10.38 -1.10
C TRP A 50 -1.36 9.24 -0.44
N VAL A 51 -0.03 9.17 -0.61
CA VAL A 51 0.83 8.16 0.03
C VAL A 51 0.78 8.29 1.55
N HIS A 52 0.86 9.52 2.07
CA HIS A 52 0.76 9.76 3.50
C HIS A 52 -0.59 9.27 4.06
N TRP A 53 -1.69 9.68 3.42
CA TRP A 53 -3.04 9.25 3.80
C TRP A 53 -3.19 7.73 3.71
N HIS A 54 -2.73 7.11 2.61
CA HIS A 54 -2.82 5.67 2.39
C HIS A 54 -2.14 4.88 3.51
N ASN A 55 -0.98 5.34 3.99
CA ASN A 55 -0.23 4.61 5.01
C ASN A 55 -0.69 4.91 6.45
N THR A 56 -1.14 6.14 6.73
CA THR A 56 -1.35 6.59 8.11
C THR A 56 -2.82 6.76 8.50
N GLN A 57 -3.73 6.80 7.53
CA GLN A 57 -5.15 7.12 7.78
C GLN A 57 -6.14 6.20 7.09
N ARG A 58 -5.76 5.56 5.96
CA ARG A 58 -6.63 4.63 5.24
C ARG A 58 -6.85 3.38 6.08
N LEU A 59 -8.12 3.06 6.34
CA LEU A 59 -8.49 1.86 7.09
C LEU A 59 -8.53 0.65 6.15
N HIS A 60 -7.94 -0.45 6.60
CA HIS A 60 -7.89 -1.70 5.86
C HIS A 60 -8.69 -2.79 6.59
N GLY A 61 -9.85 -3.17 6.06
CA GLY A 61 -10.71 -4.18 6.70
C GLY A 61 -10.04 -5.54 6.92
N TYR A 62 -9.12 -5.93 6.03
CA TYR A 62 -8.30 -7.15 6.22
C TYR A 62 -7.39 -7.07 7.46
N LEU A 63 -6.94 -5.87 7.82
CA LEU A 63 -6.09 -5.63 8.99
C LEU A 63 -6.90 -5.34 10.27
N GLY A 64 -8.24 -5.48 10.22
CA GLY A 64 -9.11 -5.15 11.35
C GLY A 64 -9.43 -3.65 11.44
N ASP A 65 -9.55 -2.98 10.29
CA ASP A 65 -9.89 -1.56 10.19
C ASP A 65 -8.88 -0.63 10.87
N VAL A 66 -7.59 -0.96 10.77
CA VAL A 66 -6.48 -0.12 11.21
C VAL A 66 -5.65 0.40 10.03
N PRO A 67 -4.97 1.56 10.17
CA PRO A 67 -4.00 2.02 9.19
C PRO A 67 -2.79 1.10 9.07
N LEU A 68 -2.20 1.07 7.88
CA LEU A 68 -1.06 0.22 7.57
C LEU A 68 0.15 0.50 8.48
N ALA A 69 0.44 1.77 8.75
CA ALA A 69 1.52 2.17 9.65
C ALA A 69 1.30 1.71 11.11
N GLU A 70 0.05 1.68 11.58
CA GLU A 70 -0.27 1.18 12.91
C GLU A 70 -0.07 -0.34 12.97
N PHE A 71 -0.55 -1.06 11.96
CA PHE A 71 -0.35 -2.49 11.83
C PHE A 71 1.14 -2.88 11.79
N GLU A 72 1.94 -2.19 10.97
CA GLU A 72 3.39 -2.43 10.89
C GLU A 72 4.09 -2.15 12.21
N ASN A 73 3.80 -1.03 12.86
CA ASN A 73 4.36 -0.70 14.17
C ASN A 73 4.04 -1.78 15.22
N ALA A 74 2.80 -2.27 15.25
CA ALA A 74 2.40 -3.35 16.14
C ALA A 74 3.13 -4.66 15.80
N PHE A 75 3.26 -5.00 14.51
CA PHE A 75 3.97 -6.20 14.06
C PHE A 75 5.44 -6.22 14.49
N TYR A 76 6.15 -5.09 14.34
CA TYR A 76 7.56 -4.98 14.73
C TYR A 76 7.79 -4.77 16.23
N ALA A 77 6.76 -4.37 16.99
CA ALA A 77 6.84 -4.24 18.45
C ALA A 77 6.80 -5.59 19.18
N ILE A 78 6.40 -6.68 18.50
CA ILE A 78 6.38 -8.03 19.06
C ILE A 78 7.82 -8.58 19.10
N PRO A 79 8.34 -8.99 20.27
CA PRO A 79 9.65 -9.63 20.36
C PRO A 79 9.71 -10.88 19.47
N ASN A 80 10.75 -10.98 18.65
CA ASN A 80 11.00 -12.11 17.76
C ASN A 80 10.85 -13.47 18.45
N ASP A 81 9.77 -14.18 18.13
CA ASP A 81 9.85 -15.61 17.96
C ASP A 81 9.65 -15.93 16.46
N HIS A 82 10.62 -15.50 15.66
CA HIS A 82 10.66 -15.57 14.19
C HIS A 82 10.61 -17.01 13.61
N ASN A 83 10.33 -18.03 14.42
CA ASN A 83 10.37 -19.44 14.00
C ASN A 83 9.00 -20.09 13.75
N LEU A 84 7.89 -19.37 13.88
CA LEU A 84 6.55 -19.97 13.81
C LEU A 84 5.77 -19.68 12.51
N LEU A 85 6.28 -18.86 11.59
CA LEU A 85 5.60 -18.55 10.32
C LEU A 85 6.22 -19.26 9.09
N VAL A 86 7.36 -19.95 9.25
CA VAL A 86 7.91 -20.87 8.23
C VAL A 86 7.37 -22.28 8.50
N GLY A 87 6.05 -22.44 8.43
CA GLY A 87 5.45 -23.69 8.90
C GLY A 87 3.99 -23.94 8.52
N ILE A 88 3.47 -23.28 7.49
CA ILE A 88 2.19 -23.72 6.90
C ILE A 88 2.56 -24.69 5.79
N LYS A 89 2.40 -25.99 6.11
CA LYS A 89 2.55 -27.14 5.22
C LYS A 89 1.24 -27.43 4.51
#